data_AF-A0A8J2HC38-F1
#
_entry.id   AF-A0A8J2HC38-F1
#
_cell.length_a   1.000
_cell.length_b   1.000
_cell.length_c   1.000
_cell.angle_alpha   90.00
_cell.angle_beta   90.00
_cell.angle_gamma   90.00
#
_symmetry.space_group_name_H-M   'P 1'
#
loop_
_entity.id
_entity.type
_entity.pdbx_description
1 polymer ?
#
loop_
_entity_poly.entity_id
_entity_poly.type
_entity_poly.pdbx_seq_one_letter_code
_entity_poly.pdbx_strand_id
1 'polypeptide(L)'
;MEEWYPLSGITPIGEWGALRLRIRYRHDLAMPPEEYSPLQQLLLDPELHVVRALADVCHSDRVPLASSLLKIFRYERKEADLLRSLNQAEVDKEDETPTLFRAASLTTTLMDLYMKSICTSFLKAALRDTIIKLIESKQSCELNPNKMDSPEDACSNAEFLLQVLDEVTLSIFTSPDACPKALRYICGCLQRAVVAKWPHERLVRTRVVSGFIFLRLLCPAILNPRSFNLLSESPPPAATRSLVMVAKCLQNLANLVEFGGKEPYMEVVNPFILKNKERMVVFLDQLSSVTEKPESESIEFRSKNIPDTARDLATLHHICVSHLRELQLLSKTQVNK
;
A
#
# COMPACT_ATOMS: atom_id res chain seq x y z
N MET A 1 -11.74 -29.63 -3.93
CA MET A 1 -11.26 -30.99 -3.58
C MET A 1 -9.75 -30.92 -3.54
N GLU A 2 -9.12 -31.56 -2.55
CA GLU A 2 -7.67 -31.62 -2.43
C GLU A 2 -7.26 -33.09 -2.39
N GLU A 3 -6.64 -33.56 -3.47
CA GLU A 3 -6.37 -34.98 -3.69
C GLU A 3 -5.00 -35.17 -4.32
N TRP A 4 -4.42 -36.36 -4.10
CA TRP A 4 -3.19 -36.80 -4.75
C TRP A 4 -3.53 -37.53 -6.04
N TYR A 5 -2.94 -37.10 -7.14
CA TYR A 5 -3.11 -37.68 -8.47
C TYR A 5 -1.80 -38.35 -8.88
N PRO A 6 -1.77 -39.68 -9.03
CA PRO A 6 -0.56 -40.37 -9.45
C PRO A 6 -0.19 -39.98 -10.88
N LEU A 7 1.10 -39.75 -11.11
CA LEU A 7 1.67 -39.52 -12.42
C LEU A 7 2.22 -40.84 -12.95
N SER A 8 1.71 -41.27 -14.11
CA SER A 8 2.28 -42.37 -14.88
C SER A 8 2.89 -41.83 -16.16
N GLY A 9 4.14 -42.21 -16.41
CA GLY A 9 4.83 -41.91 -17.65
C GLY A 9 4.24 -42.72 -18.81
N ILE A 10 4.05 -42.08 -19.96
CA ILE A 10 3.78 -42.79 -21.21
C ILE A 10 5.11 -43.29 -21.80
N THR A 11 6.24 -42.60 -21.56
CA THR A 11 7.59 -43.04 -21.98
C THR A 11 8.69 -42.25 -21.24
N PRO A 12 9.57 -42.90 -20.44
CA PRO A 12 9.52 -44.30 -20.03
C PRO A 12 8.26 -44.63 -19.22
N ILE A 13 7.69 -45.80 -19.46
CA ILE A 13 6.52 -46.30 -18.71
C ILE A 13 6.97 -46.58 -17.28
N GLY A 14 6.32 -45.95 -16.31
CA GLY A 14 6.63 -46.12 -14.89
C GLY A 14 5.90 -45.11 -13.99
N GLU A 15 5.99 -45.31 -12.69
CA GLU A 15 5.50 -44.34 -11.70
C GLU A 15 6.45 -43.13 -11.67
N TRP A 16 5.92 -41.96 -11.97
CA TRP A 16 6.68 -40.70 -12.01
C TRP A 16 6.45 -39.84 -10.76
N GLY A 17 5.76 -40.39 -9.76
CA GLY A 17 5.37 -39.71 -8.52
C GLY A 17 3.88 -39.36 -8.49
N ALA A 18 3.49 -38.38 -7.68
CA ALA A 18 2.12 -37.91 -7.59
C ALA A 18 2.06 -36.38 -7.45
N LEU A 19 1.04 -35.76 -8.05
CA LEU A 19 0.74 -34.34 -7.88
C LEU A 19 -0.37 -34.17 -6.85
N ARG A 20 -0.13 -33.31 -5.85
CA ARG A 20 -1.19 -32.85 -4.96
C ARG A 20 -1.90 -31.67 -5.60
N LEU A 21 -3.13 -31.87 -6.06
CA LEU A 21 -3.90 -30.80 -6.68
C LEU A 21 -5.02 -30.35 -5.75
N ARG A 22 -5.14 -29.03 -5.58
CA ARG A 22 -6.27 -28.40 -4.91
C ARG A 22 -7.10 -27.66 -5.96
N ILE A 23 -8.23 -28.23 -6.34
CA ILE A 23 -9.13 -27.65 -7.35
C ILE A 23 -10.27 -26.92 -6.65
N ARG A 24 -10.48 -25.66 -7.04
CA ARG A 24 -11.61 -24.82 -6.62
C ARG A 24 -12.34 -24.34 -7.87
N TYR A 25 -13.54 -24.86 -8.10
CA TYR A 25 -14.44 -24.35 -9.14
C TYR A 25 -15.30 -23.24 -8.55
N ARG A 26 -15.42 -22.11 -9.27
CA ARG A 26 -16.30 -21.00 -8.91
C ARG A 26 -17.11 -20.64 -10.15
N HIS A 27 -18.42 -20.76 -10.05
CA HIS A 27 -19.35 -20.33 -11.08
C HIS A 27 -19.86 -18.94 -10.71
N ASP A 28 -19.35 -17.91 -11.36
CA ASP A 28 -19.78 -16.53 -11.15
C ASP A 28 -20.70 -16.12 -12.31
N LEU A 29 -21.99 -15.93 -12.01
CA LEU A 29 -22.95 -15.38 -12.96
C LEU A 29 -22.96 -13.86 -12.82
N ALA A 30 -22.52 -13.15 -13.86
CA ALA A 30 -22.66 -11.70 -13.96
C ALA A 30 -23.70 -11.38 -15.05
N MET A 31 -24.69 -10.56 -14.69
CA MET A 31 -25.61 -9.98 -15.65
C MET A 31 -24.87 -9.01 -16.60
N PRO A 32 -25.47 -8.65 -17.75
CA PRO A 32 -24.96 -7.58 -18.60
C PRO A 32 -24.73 -6.27 -17.81
N PRO A 33 -23.74 -5.43 -18.19
CA PRO A 33 -23.43 -4.18 -17.49
C PRO A 33 -24.63 -3.26 -17.27
N GLU A 34 -25.55 -3.24 -18.24
CA GLU A 34 -26.72 -2.36 -18.26
C GLU A 34 -27.65 -2.64 -17.07
N GLU A 35 -27.75 -3.90 -16.64
CA GLU A 35 -28.57 -4.32 -15.49
C GLU A 35 -28.03 -3.77 -14.16
N TYR A 36 -26.75 -3.41 -14.10
CA TYR A 36 -26.12 -2.83 -12.91
C TYR A 36 -26.13 -1.30 -12.90
N SER A 37 -26.65 -0.64 -13.94
CA SER A 37 -26.64 0.83 -14.07
C SER A 37 -27.21 1.55 -12.82
N PRO A 38 -28.32 1.12 -12.21
CA PRO A 38 -28.85 1.78 -11.02
C PRO A 38 -27.90 1.69 -9.82
N LEU A 39 -27.29 0.52 -9.60
CA LEU A 39 -26.29 0.33 -8.54
C LEU A 39 -25.05 1.18 -8.81
N GLN A 40 -24.58 1.22 -10.06
CA GLN A 40 -23.44 2.01 -10.46
C GLN A 40 -23.68 3.51 -10.21
N GLN A 41 -24.86 4.03 -10.56
CA GLN A 41 -25.23 5.43 -10.30
C GLN A 41 -25.22 5.75 -8.80
N LEU A 42 -25.79 4.87 -7.96
CA LEU A 42 -25.77 5.03 -6.51
C LEU A 42 -24.37 5.00 -5.91
N LEU A 43 -23.47 4.17 -6.45
CA LEU A 43 -22.08 4.08 -6.01
C LEU A 43 -21.26 5.30 -6.41
N LEU A 44 -21.49 5.84 -7.61
CA LEU A 44 -20.76 6.98 -8.20
C LEU A 44 -21.32 8.35 -7.79
N ASP A 45 -22.32 8.36 -6.91
CA ASP A 45 -22.88 9.57 -6.34
C ASP A 45 -21.77 10.39 -5.64
N PRO A 46 -21.69 11.71 -5.87
CA PRO A 46 -20.61 12.55 -5.33
C PRO A 46 -20.48 12.54 -3.81
N GLU A 47 -21.57 12.34 -3.07
CA GLU A 47 -21.57 12.31 -1.61
C GLU A 47 -21.08 10.97 -1.04
N LEU A 48 -21.00 9.93 -1.89
CA LEU A 48 -20.49 8.61 -1.55
C LEU A 48 -21.19 7.96 -0.34
N HIS A 49 -22.46 8.29 -0.08
CA HIS A 49 -23.23 7.75 1.04
C HIS A 49 -23.23 6.22 1.07
N VAL A 50 -23.44 5.59 -0.10
CA VAL A 50 -23.43 4.12 -0.22
C VAL A 50 -22.06 3.54 0.07
N VAL A 51 -20.99 4.16 -0.43
CA VAL A 51 -19.61 3.72 -0.18
C VAL A 51 -19.25 3.83 1.30
N ARG A 52 -19.66 4.92 1.96
CA ARG A 52 -19.45 5.12 3.41
C ARG A 52 -20.23 4.09 4.23
N ALA A 53 -21.49 3.84 3.90
CA ALA A 53 -22.30 2.80 4.57
C ALA A 53 -21.67 1.41 4.40
N LEU A 54 -21.18 1.08 3.21
CA LEU A 54 -20.45 -0.17 2.96
C LEU A 54 -19.13 -0.24 3.74
N ALA A 55 -18.42 0.87 3.92
CA ALA A 55 -17.21 0.91 4.73
C ALA A 55 -17.48 0.54 6.20
N ASP A 56 -18.63 0.96 6.73
CA ASP A 56 -19.03 0.73 8.12
C ASP A 56 -19.49 -0.72 8.38
N VAL A 57 -20.07 -1.42 7.39
CA VAL A 57 -20.56 -2.82 7.57
C VAL A 57 -19.60 -3.88 7.05
N CYS A 58 -18.91 -3.64 5.92
CA CYS A 58 -18.15 -4.67 5.22
C CYS A 58 -16.73 -4.84 5.78
N HIS A 59 -16.61 -5.28 7.03
CA HIS A 59 -15.30 -5.56 7.64
C HIS A 59 -14.65 -6.84 7.11
N SER A 60 -15.42 -7.93 6.93
CA SER A 60 -14.94 -9.21 6.39
C SER A 60 -14.59 -9.15 4.90
N ASP A 61 -15.35 -8.37 4.13
CA ASP A 61 -15.25 -8.26 2.67
C ASP A 61 -14.52 -7.00 2.21
N ARG A 62 -13.74 -6.36 3.10
CA ARG A 62 -13.08 -5.08 2.85
C ARG A 62 -12.17 -5.10 1.62
N VAL A 63 -11.38 -6.16 1.44
CA VAL A 63 -10.44 -6.29 0.32
C VAL A 63 -11.17 -6.42 -1.02
N PRO A 64 -12.14 -7.35 -1.21
CA PRO A 64 -12.91 -7.40 -2.45
C PRO A 64 -13.73 -6.13 -2.68
N LEU A 65 -14.32 -5.53 -1.63
CA LEU A 65 -15.00 -4.23 -1.72
C LEU A 65 -14.07 -3.14 -2.27
N ALA A 66 -12.90 -2.94 -1.64
CA ALA A 66 -11.92 -1.95 -2.07
C ALA A 66 -11.44 -2.17 -3.51
N SER A 67 -11.15 -3.43 -3.86
CA SER A 67 -10.68 -3.80 -5.20
C SER A 67 -11.70 -3.48 -6.28
N SER A 68 -12.97 -3.85 -6.08
CA SER A 68 -14.04 -3.60 -7.04
C SER A 68 -14.41 -2.12 -7.11
N LEU A 69 -14.51 -1.42 -5.98
CA LEU A 69 -14.71 0.04 -5.97
C LEU A 69 -13.60 0.76 -6.75
N LEU A 70 -12.33 0.45 -6.47
CA LEU A 70 -11.23 1.12 -7.12
C LEU A 70 -11.26 0.93 -8.64
N LYS A 71 -11.56 -0.28 -9.13
CA LYS A 71 -11.67 -0.52 -10.57
C LYS A 71 -12.83 0.23 -11.22
N ILE A 72 -14.01 0.23 -10.60
CA ILE A 72 -15.19 0.97 -11.10
C ILE A 72 -14.89 2.47 -11.15
N PHE A 73 -14.37 3.04 -10.07
CA PHE A 73 -14.04 4.46 -10.05
C PHE A 73 -12.92 4.84 -11.01
N ARG A 74 -11.94 3.96 -11.24
CA ARG A 74 -10.90 4.17 -12.27
C ARG A 74 -11.46 4.10 -13.69
N TYR A 75 -12.36 3.17 -13.96
CA TYR A 75 -13.05 3.09 -15.24
C TYR A 75 -13.79 4.40 -15.56
N GLU A 76 -14.40 5.00 -14.52
CA GLU A 76 -15.13 6.27 -14.58
C GLU A 76 -14.26 7.51 -14.38
N ARG A 77 -12.93 7.36 -14.23
CA ARG A 77 -11.97 8.46 -14.00
C ARG A 77 -12.23 9.30 -12.75
N LYS A 78 -12.89 8.71 -11.74
CA LYS A 78 -13.27 9.33 -10.45
C LYS A 78 -12.48 8.81 -9.25
N GLU A 79 -11.40 8.04 -9.46
CA GLU A 79 -10.63 7.42 -8.39
C GLU A 79 -9.99 8.43 -7.42
N ALA A 80 -9.55 9.58 -7.93
CA ALA A 80 -9.00 10.64 -7.10
C ALA A 80 -10.08 11.27 -6.20
N ASP A 81 -11.32 11.36 -6.69
CA ASP A 81 -12.44 11.91 -5.91
C ASP A 81 -12.84 10.94 -4.79
N LEU A 82 -12.93 9.64 -5.11
CA LEU A 82 -13.15 8.58 -4.12
C LEU A 82 -12.13 8.63 -2.99
N LEU A 83 -10.84 8.60 -3.34
CA LEU A 83 -9.75 8.57 -2.35
C LEU A 83 -9.71 9.85 -1.54
N ARG A 84 -9.86 11.02 -2.17
CA ARG A 84 -9.91 12.31 -1.47
C ARG A 84 -11.07 12.36 -0.48
N SER A 85 -12.28 12.02 -0.91
CA SER A 85 -13.48 12.11 -0.07
C SER A 85 -13.47 11.12 1.09
N LEU A 86 -12.94 9.90 0.90
CA LEU A 86 -12.79 8.93 1.98
C LEU A 86 -11.65 9.27 2.94
N ASN A 87 -10.53 9.79 2.44
CA ASN A 87 -9.45 10.30 3.28
C ASN A 87 -9.94 11.47 4.14
N GLN A 88 -10.71 12.41 3.56
CA GLN A 88 -11.31 13.51 4.32
C GLN A 88 -12.25 12.99 5.40
N ALA A 89 -13.13 12.04 5.08
CA ALA A 89 -14.07 11.47 6.06
C ALA A 89 -13.37 10.78 7.24
N GLU A 90 -12.26 10.08 7.00
CA GLU A 90 -11.43 9.50 8.07
C GLU A 90 -10.76 10.57 8.92
N VAL A 91 -10.22 11.62 8.29
CA VAL A 91 -9.69 12.78 9.02
C VAL A 91 -10.78 13.41 9.88
N ASP A 92 -11.98 13.63 9.35
CA ASP A 92 -13.10 14.25 10.06
C ASP A 92 -13.60 13.40 11.24
N LYS A 93 -13.53 12.07 11.13
CA LYS A 93 -13.96 11.11 12.16
C LYS A 93 -12.95 10.93 13.30
N GLU A 94 -11.66 11.11 13.05
CA GLU A 94 -10.59 10.84 14.02
C GLU A 94 -10.41 11.98 15.02
N ASP A 95 -10.36 11.72 16.32
CA ASP A 95 -10.19 12.79 17.33
C ASP A 95 -8.71 13.06 17.64
N GLU A 96 -7.87 12.02 17.58
CA GLU A 96 -6.48 12.10 17.99
C GLU A 96 -5.52 11.85 16.80
N THR A 97 -4.53 12.74 16.64
CA THR A 97 -3.53 12.60 15.57
C THR A 97 -2.70 11.32 15.62
N PRO A 98 -2.39 10.70 16.79
CA PRO A 98 -1.61 9.47 16.80
C PRO A 98 -2.37 8.26 16.28
N THR A 99 -3.71 8.24 16.32
CA THR A 99 -4.55 7.11 15.89
C THR A 99 -4.93 7.17 14.41
N LEU A 100 -4.83 8.36 13.80
CA LEU A 100 -5.15 8.62 12.40
C LEU A 100 -4.49 7.60 11.44
N PHE A 101 -5.32 6.90 10.67
CA PHE A 101 -4.92 5.86 9.69
C PHE A 101 -4.06 4.71 10.24
N ARG A 102 -4.03 4.48 11.56
CA ARG A 102 -3.34 3.32 12.14
C ARG A 102 -4.09 2.01 11.92
N ALA A 103 -5.42 2.04 12.07
CA ALA A 103 -6.25 0.87 11.86
C ALA A 103 -6.40 0.56 10.36
N ALA A 104 -6.59 -0.72 10.04
CA ALA A 104 -6.99 -1.11 8.69
C ALA A 104 -8.47 -0.75 8.49
N SER A 105 -8.73 0.18 7.58
CA SER A 105 -10.06 0.62 7.14
C SER A 105 -10.21 0.50 5.62
N LEU A 106 -11.43 0.65 5.10
CA LEU A 106 -11.68 0.65 3.66
C LEU A 106 -10.81 1.69 2.95
N THR A 107 -10.72 2.89 3.52
CA THR A 107 -9.90 4.01 3.01
C THR A 107 -8.44 3.63 2.91
N THR A 108 -7.86 3.07 3.97
CA THR A 108 -6.45 2.66 3.96
C THR A 108 -6.19 1.53 2.96
N THR A 109 -7.11 0.55 2.84
CA THR A 109 -7.00 -0.53 1.86
C THR A 109 -7.10 -0.01 0.42
N LEU A 110 -7.98 0.96 0.15
CA LEU A 110 -8.08 1.61 -1.16
C LEU A 110 -6.79 2.36 -1.51
N MET A 111 -6.21 3.10 -0.57
CA MET A 111 -4.92 3.76 -0.74
C MET A 111 -3.79 2.76 -1.03
N ASP A 112 -3.73 1.66 -0.27
CA ASP A 112 -2.72 0.60 -0.47
C ASP A 112 -2.82 0.00 -1.89
N LEU A 113 -4.03 -0.37 -2.31
CA LEU A 113 -4.30 -0.91 -3.66
C LEU A 113 -3.98 0.11 -4.76
N TYR A 114 -4.37 1.36 -4.56
CA TYR A 114 -4.15 2.43 -5.53
C TYR A 114 -2.66 2.71 -5.71
N MET A 115 -1.94 2.98 -4.62
CA MET A 115 -0.49 3.24 -4.65
C MET A 115 0.26 2.08 -5.32
N LYS A 116 -0.07 0.84 -4.95
CA LYS A 116 0.51 -0.36 -5.57
C LYS A 116 0.27 -0.42 -7.08
N SER A 117 -0.87 0.08 -7.56
CA SER A 117 -1.23 0.03 -8.98
C SER A 117 -0.56 1.09 -9.86
N ILE A 118 -0.19 2.26 -9.30
CA ILE A 118 0.34 3.39 -10.09
C ILE A 118 1.79 3.75 -9.76
N CYS A 119 2.34 3.33 -8.61
CA CYS A 119 3.66 3.76 -8.16
C CYS A 119 4.81 2.88 -8.65
N THR A 120 4.59 1.95 -9.60
CA THR A 120 5.63 1.03 -10.06
C THR A 120 6.89 1.77 -10.54
N SER A 121 6.74 2.86 -11.29
CA SER A 121 7.88 3.67 -11.77
C SER A 121 8.61 4.37 -10.62
N PHE A 122 7.86 4.95 -9.68
CA PHE A 122 8.41 5.57 -8.47
C PHE A 122 9.20 4.58 -7.61
N LEU A 123 8.63 3.40 -7.35
CA LEU A 123 9.29 2.36 -6.56
C LEU A 123 10.56 1.85 -7.25
N LYS A 124 10.55 1.70 -8.58
CA LYS A 124 11.74 1.30 -9.33
C LYS A 124 12.83 2.34 -9.24
N ALA A 125 12.50 3.62 -9.46
CA ALA A 125 13.46 4.72 -9.35
C ALA A 125 14.06 4.83 -7.95
N ALA A 126 13.21 4.73 -6.91
CA ALA A 126 13.62 4.94 -5.53
C ALA A 126 14.35 3.75 -4.90
N LEU A 127 14.00 2.49 -5.24
CA LEU A 127 14.40 1.33 -4.43
C LEU A 127 15.13 0.22 -5.20
N ARG A 128 14.99 0.13 -6.52
CA ARG A 128 15.40 -1.08 -7.27
C ARG A 128 16.89 -1.36 -7.12
N ASP A 129 17.73 -0.36 -7.31
CA ASP A 129 19.19 -0.52 -7.27
C ASP A 129 19.67 -0.91 -5.87
N THR A 130 19.07 -0.31 -4.82
CA THR A 130 19.33 -0.70 -3.43
C THR A 130 18.96 -2.15 -3.16
N ILE A 131 17.78 -2.59 -3.63
CA ILE A 131 17.32 -3.97 -3.42
C ILE A 131 18.25 -4.96 -4.12
N ILE A 132 18.65 -4.67 -5.37
CA ILE A 132 19.60 -5.52 -6.11
C ILE A 132 20.94 -5.58 -5.39
N LYS A 133 21.49 -4.43 -4.97
CA LYS A 133 22.74 -4.36 -4.20
C LYS A 133 22.68 -5.22 -2.95
N LEU A 134 21.60 -5.17 -2.17
CA LEU A 134 21.44 -5.96 -0.95
C LEU A 134 21.31 -7.47 -1.21
N ILE A 135 20.82 -7.88 -2.38
CA ILE A 135 20.72 -9.29 -2.76
C ILE A 135 22.08 -9.84 -3.20
N GLU A 136 22.86 -9.04 -3.92
CA GLU A 136 24.17 -9.43 -4.45
C GLU A 136 25.30 -9.27 -3.41
N SER A 137 25.08 -8.48 -2.35
CA SER A 137 26.06 -8.23 -1.31
C SER A 137 26.27 -9.43 -0.39
N LYS A 138 27.54 -9.72 -0.10
CA LYS A 138 27.93 -10.69 0.93
C LYS A 138 27.91 -10.09 2.33
N GLN A 139 28.08 -8.77 2.45
CA GLN A 139 28.07 -8.06 3.72
C GLN A 139 26.65 -7.97 4.28
N SER A 140 26.49 -8.30 5.55
CA SER A 140 25.21 -8.22 6.26
C SER A 140 24.94 -6.79 6.75
N CYS A 141 23.66 -6.45 6.93
CA CYS A 141 23.25 -5.24 7.66
C CYS A 141 22.71 -5.57 9.06
N GLU A 142 22.82 -6.83 9.52
CA GLU A 142 22.30 -7.27 10.82
C GLU A 142 23.14 -6.70 11.96
N LEU A 143 22.48 -6.01 12.89
CA LEU A 143 23.10 -5.39 14.07
C LEU A 143 22.60 -6.02 15.37
N ASN A 144 21.57 -6.87 15.32
CA ASN A 144 21.08 -7.55 16.52
C ASN A 144 22.08 -8.63 16.95
N PRO A 145 22.71 -8.52 18.13
CA PRO A 145 23.73 -9.48 18.57
C PRO A 145 23.23 -10.93 18.63
N ASN A 146 21.92 -11.15 18.81
CA ASN A 146 21.31 -12.48 18.86
C ASN A 146 21.06 -13.11 17.47
N LYS A 147 21.21 -12.34 16.39
CA LYS A 147 20.96 -12.78 15.01
C LYS A 147 22.20 -12.70 14.12
N MET A 148 23.28 -12.10 14.62
CA MET A 148 24.57 -12.03 13.95
C MET A 148 25.30 -13.37 14.04
N ASP A 149 26.07 -13.68 12.99
CA ASP A 149 26.92 -14.87 12.97
C ASP A 149 28.17 -14.69 13.83
N SER A 150 28.74 -13.48 13.83
CA SER A 150 29.86 -13.08 14.71
C SER A 150 29.66 -11.66 15.26
N PRO A 151 29.89 -11.41 16.56
CA PRO A 151 29.90 -10.07 17.13
C PRO A 151 31.00 -9.15 16.55
N GLU A 152 32.08 -9.72 16.03
CA GLU A 152 33.20 -8.96 15.43
C GLU A 152 32.79 -8.22 14.15
N ASP A 153 31.74 -8.69 13.47
CA ASP A 153 31.19 -8.09 12.25
C ASP A 153 30.32 -6.86 12.54
N ALA A 154 30.07 -6.50 13.80
CA ALA A 154 29.15 -5.42 14.16
C ALA A 154 29.55 -4.08 13.55
N CYS A 155 30.85 -3.77 13.53
CA CYS A 155 31.38 -2.54 12.97
C CYS A 155 31.19 -2.49 11.45
N SER A 156 31.60 -3.56 10.74
CA SER A 156 31.50 -3.64 9.28
C SER A 156 30.04 -3.70 8.80
N ASN A 157 29.15 -4.40 9.53
CA ASN A 157 27.71 -4.40 9.27
C ASN A 157 27.10 -3.01 9.45
N ALA A 158 27.52 -2.25 10.47
CA ALA A 158 27.02 -0.91 10.72
C ALA A 158 27.47 0.08 9.64
N GLU A 159 28.75 0.03 9.26
CA GLU A 159 29.29 0.85 8.16
C GLU A 159 28.55 0.57 6.85
N PHE A 160 28.35 -0.70 6.51
CA PHE A 160 27.64 -1.09 5.30
C PHE A 160 26.16 -0.68 5.33
N LEU A 161 25.48 -0.88 6.46
CA LEU A 161 24.09 -0.42 6.63
C LEU A 161 23.99 1.11 6.47
N LEU A 162 24.87 1.89 7.10
CA LEU A 162 24.88 3.34 6.99
C LEU A 162 25.14 3.81 5.55
N GLN A 163 26.05 3.15 4.84
CA GLN A 163 26.29 3.42 3.43
C GLN A 163 25.02 3.17 2.59
N VAL A 164 24.38 2.01 2.77
CA VAL A 164 23.14 1.66 2.06
C VAL A 164 22.03 2.65 2.39
N LEU A 165 21.93 3.10 3.64
CA LEU A 165 20.94 4.08 4.08
C LEU A 165 21.15 5.45 3.44
N ASP A 166 22.38 5.94 3.36
CA ASP A 166 22.68 7.21 2.67
C ASP A 166 22.34 7.13 1.18
N GLU A 167 22.66 6.02 0.51
CA GLU A 167 22.36 5.78 -0.91
C GLU A 167 20.86 5.72 -1.19
N VAL A 168 20.11 4.88 -0.46
CA VAL A 168 18.66 4.70 -0.68
C VAL A 168 17.89 5.98 -0.33
N THR A 169 18.31 6.69 0.72
CA THR A 169 17.67 7.95 1.13
C THR A 169 17.88 9.03 0.08
N LEU A 170 19.10 9.12 -0.48
CA LEU A 170 19.38 10.01 -1.60
C LEU A 170 18.48 9.65 -2.79
N SER A 171 18.43 8.38 -3.18
CA SER A 171 17.60 7.90 -4.30
C SER A 171 16.11 8.23 -4.13
N ILE A 172 15.56 8.00 -2.93
CA ILE A 172 14.17 8.36 -2.61
C ILE A 172 13.95 9.87 -2.75
N PHE A 173 14.84 10.69 -2.16
CA PHE A 173 14.69 12.15 -2.15
C PHE A 173 14.93 12.81 -3.51
N THR A 174 15.61 12.14 -4.44
CA THR A 174 15.80 12.60 -5.83
C THR A 174 14.77 12.03 -6.81
N SER A 175 13.84 11.19 -6.35
CA SER A 175 12.80 10.57 -7.19
C SER A 175 11.36 11.15 -7.09
N PRO A 176 11.08 12.37 -6.58
CA PRO A 176 9.70 12.83 -6.43
C PRO A 176 8.97 13.00 -7.77
N ASP A 177 9.69 13.20 -8.88
CA ASP A 177 9.11 13.34 -10.21
C ASP A 177 8.69 12.00 -10.84
N ALA A 178 9.22 10.88 -10.34
CA ALA A 178 8.74 9.56 -10.70
C ALA A 178 7.43 9.18 -9.96
N CYS A 179 7.07 9.93 -8.90
CA CYS A 179 5.81 9.74 -8.18
C CYS A 179 4.64 10.31 -9.00
N PRO A 180 3.60 9.50 -9.31
CA PRO A 180 2.49 9.95 -10.14
C PRO A 180 1.83 11.21 -9.60
N LYS A 181 1.54 12.18 -10.49
CA LYS A 181 0.89 13.45 -10.13
C LYS A 181 -0.42 13.25 -9.39
N ALA A 182 -1.19 12.21 -9.73
CA ALA A 182 -2.46 11.89 -9.08
C ALA A 182 -2.27 11.52 -7.59
N LEU A 183 -1.24 10.74 -7.25
CA LEU A 183 -0.92 10.44 -5.86
C LEU A 183 -0.42 11.69 -5.13
N ARG A 184 0.46 12.47 -5.77
CA ARG A 184 0.96 13.75 -5.23
C ARG A 184 -0.19 14.72 -4.90
N TYR A 185 -1.19 14.80 -5.77
CA TYR A 185 -2.42 15.57 -5.53
C TYR A 185 -3.21 15.06 -4.31
N ILE A 186 -3.41 13.74 -4.21
CA ILE A 186 -4.11 13.14 -3.05
C ILE A 186 -3.35 13.41 -1.75
N CYS A 187 -2.01 13.29 -1.74
CA CYS A 187 -1.18 13.67 -0.60
C CYS A 187 -1.35 15.15 -0.24
N GLY A 188 -1.38 16.05 -1.22
CA GLY A 188 -1.65 17.47 -1.02
C GLY A 188 -3.03 17.75 -0.42
N CYS A 189 -4.08 17.08 -0.89
CA CYS A 189 -5.41 17.14 -0.30
C CYS A 189 -5.38 16.69 1.17
N LEU A 190 -4.71 15.58 1.44
CA LEU A 190 -4.63 15.02 2.78
C LEU A 190 -3.85 15.92 3.74
N GLN A 191 -2.76 16.56 3.29
CA GLN A 191 -2.06 17.58 4.07
C GLN A 191 -2.97 18.74 4.45
N ARG A 192 -3.74 19.27 3.49
CA ARG A 192 -4.68 20.38 3.75
C ARG A 192 -5.77 19.97 4.75
N ALA A 193 -6.30 18.75 4.62
CA ALA A 193 -7.31 18.22 5.52
C ALA A 193 -6.82 18.17 6.98
N VAL A 194 -5.65 17.58 7.22
CA VAL A 194 -5.12 17.45 8.58
C VAL A 194 -4.64 18.78 9.17
N VAL A 195 -4.14 19.71 8.34
CA VAL A 195 -3.76 21.05 8.80
C VAL A 195 -4.98 21.86 9.19
N ALA A 196 -6.09 21.72 8.45
CA ALA A 196 -7.35 22.38 8.80
C ALA A 196 -7.92 21.85 10.12
N LYS A 197 -7.84 20.54 10.36
CA LYS A 197 -8.36 19.90 11.59
C LYS A 197 -7.47 20.11 12.81
N TRP A 198 -6.16 19.98 12.66
CA TRP A 198 -5.18 20.12 13.76
C TRP A 198 -4.13 21.20 13.46
N PRO A 199 -4.52 22.50 13.42
CA PRO A 199 -3.64 23.59 13.00
C PRO A 199 -2.45 23.82 13.95
N HIS A 200 -2.56 23.38 15.20
CA HIS A 200 -1.50 23.52 16.20
C HIS A 200 -0.43 22.42 16.12
N GLU A 201 -0.69 21.33 15.39
CA GLU A 201 0.26 20.23 15.26
C GLU A 201 1.15 20.39 14.02
N ARG A 202 2.29 21.07 14.19
CA ARG A 202 3.20 21.38 13.07
C ARG A 202 3.59 20.17 12.20
N LEU A 203 3.75 18.99 12.80
CA LEU A 203 4.21 17.78 12.11
C LEU A 203 3.07 16.89 11.60
N VAL A 204 1.79 17.22 11.84
CA VAL A 204 0.67 16.37 11.41
C VAL A 204 0.64 16.24 9.88
N ARG A 205 0.94 17.33 9.15
CA ARG A 205 0.99 17.36 7.68
C ARG A 205 2.05 16.42 7.09
N THR A 206 3.20 16.27 7.75
CA THR A 206 4.26 15.38 7.28
C THR A 206 3.99 13.96 7.72
N ARG A 207 3.52 13.76 8.95
CA ARG A 207 3.20 12.43 9.51
C ARG A 207 2.13 11.71 8.68
N VAL A 208 1.07 12.41 8.28
CA VAL A 208 -0.03 11.77 7.54
C VAL A 208 0.43 11.26 6.17
N VAL A 209 1.27 12.03 5.46
CA VAL A 209 1.82 11.63 4.15
C VAL A 209 2.85 10.52 4.33
N SER A 210 3.71 10.64 5.35
CA SER A 210 4.71 9.63 5.71
C SER A 210 4.05 8.27 5.99
N GLY A 211 2.90 8.26 6.66
CA GLY A 211 2.10 7.07 6.93
C GLY A 211 1.64 6.32 5.68
N PHE A 212 1.46 7.01 4.54
CA PHE A 212 1.16 6.36 3.26
C PHE A 212 2.42 6.05 2.46
N ILE A 213 3.31 7.02 2.28
CA ILE A 213 4.47 6.89 1.40
C ILE A 213 5.53 5.94 1.96
N PHE A 214 5.82 5.99 3.26
CA PHE A 214 6.83 5.12 3.87
C PHE A 214 6.19 3.86 4.44
N LEU A 215 5.27 4.01 5.38
CA LEU A 215 4.72 2.87 6.13
C LEU A 215 3.89 1.91 5.26
N ARG A 216 3.18 2.42 4.24
CA ARG A 216 2.28 1.62 3.40
C ARG A 216 2.77 1.34 1.99
N LEU A 217 3.79 2.06 1.52
CA LEU A 217 4.31 1.92 0.16
C LEU A 217 5.79 1.52 0.12
N LEU A 218 6.72 2.42 0.50
CA LEU A 218 8.16 2.17 0.35
C LEU A 218 8.66 1.05 1.27
N CYS A 219 8.37 1.09 2.57
CA CYS A 219 8.84 0.06 3.51
C CYS A 219 8.25 -1.32 3.19
N PRO A 220 6.94 -1.48 2.90
CA PRO A 220 6.40 -2.75 2.40
C PRO A 220 7.03 -3.22 1.08
N ALA A 221 7.38 -2.31 0.17
CA ALA A 221 8.08 -2.66 -1.08
C ALA A 221 9.52 -3.14 -0.85
N ILE A 222 10.21 -2.62 0.16
CA ILE A 222 11.53 -3.12 0.59
C ILE A 222 11.40 -4.51 1.22
N LEU A 223 10.39 -4.71 2.07
CA LEU A 223 10.17 -5.97 2.80
C LEU A 223 9.66 -7.11 1.89
N ASN A 224 8.86 -6.79 0.88
CA ASN A 224 8.31 -7.77 -0.06
C ASN A 224 8.38 -7.26 -1.52
N PRO A 225 9.60 -7.16 -2.08
CA PRO A 225 9.83 -6.53 -3.39
C PRO A 225 9.15 -7.27 -4.55
N ARG A 226 9.00 -8.59 -4.45
CA ARG A 226 8.26 -9.39 -5.43
C ARG A 226 6.81 -8.95 -5.53
N SER A 227 6.15 -8.71 -4.40
CA SER A 227 4.73 -8.32 -4.39
C SER A 227 4.49 -6.93 -5.01
N PHE A 228 5.53 -6.11 -5.13
CA PHE A 228 5.51 -4.78 -5.76
C PHE A 228 6.14 -4.75 -7.17
N ASN A 229 6.39 -5.92 -7.77
CA ASN A 229 7.00 -6.06 -9.11
C ASN A 229 8.39 -5.41 -9.23
N LEU A 230 9.15 -5.36 -8.13
CA LEU A 230 10.55 -4.92 -8.11
C LEU A 230 11.51 -6.08 -8.44
N LEU A 231 11.10 -7.31 -8.13
CA LEU A 231 11.83 -8.55 -8.44
C LEU A 231 10.89 -9.60 -9.04
N SER A 232 11.47 -10.52 -9.82
CA SER A 232 10.81 -11.74 -10.29
C SER A 232 10.69 -12.79 -9.18
N GLU A 233 11.73 -12.92 -8.37
CA GLU A 233 11.88 -13.95 -7.34
C GLU A 233 11.97 -13.33 -5.93
N SER A 234 11.70 -14.16 -4.91
CA SER A 234 11.84 -13.72 -3.52
C SER A 234 13.32 -13.64 -3.14
N PRO A 235 13.75 -12.60 -2.39
CA PRO A 235 15.13 -12.50 -1.91
C PRO A 235 15.53 -13.70 -1.03
N PRO A 236 16.82 -14.10 -1.03
CA PRO A 236 17.31 -15.11 -0.10
C PRO A 236 17.19 -14.65 1.37
N PRO A 237 17.20 -15.58 2.35
CA PRO A 237 17.04 -15.22 3.76
C PRO A 237 18.05 -14.20 4.28
N ALA A 238 19.32 -14.27 3.85
CA ALA A 238 20.36 -13.31 4.23
C ALA A 238 20.01 -11.88 3.77
N ALA A 239 19.68 -11.71 2.49
CA ALA A 239 19.25 -10.42 1.94
C ALA A 239 17.96 -9.91 2.60
N THR A 240 17.05 -10.81 2.95
CA THR A 240 15.80 -10.47 3.65
C THR A 240 16.07 -9.82 5.01
N ARG A 241 17.05 -10.31 5.78
CA ARG A 241 17.45 -9.67 7.05
C ARG A 241 17.97 -8.25 6.81
N SER A 242 18.81 -8.05 5.79
CA SER A 242 19.32 -6.71 5.46
C SER A 242 18.22 -5.75 4.99
N LEU A 243 17.27 -6.23 4.16
CA LEU A 243 16.10 -5.46 3.75
C LEU A 243 15.24 -5.03 4.95
N VAL A 244 15.06 -5.90 5.95
CA VAL A 244 14.36 -5.57 7.20
C VAL A 244 15.08 -4.45 7.96
N MET A 245 16.40 -4.51 8.06
CA MET A 245 17.19 -3.47 8.74
C MET A 245 17.07 -2.12 8.04
N VAL A 246 17.19 -2.09 6.71
CA VAL A 246 17.01 -0.87 5.92
C VAL A 246 15.59 -0.31 6.05
N ALA A 247 14.56 -1.15 5.89
CA ALA A 247 13.16 -0.73 6.01
C ALA A 247 12.86 -0.14 7.40
N LYS A 248 13.43 -0.73 8.46
CA LYS A 248 13.25 -0.27 9.84
C LYS A 248 13.90 1.09 10.08
N CYS A 249 15.14 1.30 9.62
CA CYS A 249 15.82 2.58 9.73
C CYS A 249 15.09 3.68 8.95
N LEU A 250 14.63 3.39 7.72
CA LEU A 250 13.82 4.31 6.93
C LEU A 250 12.48 4.62 7.61
N GLN A 251 11.85 3.62 8.24
CA GLN A 251 10.60 3.83 8.98
C GLN A 251 10.80 4.75 10.18
N ASN A 252 11.89 4.60 10.93
CA ASN A 252 12.23 5.49 12.04
C ASN A 252 12.51 6.92 11.55
N LEU A 253 13.27 7.08 10.46
CA LEU A 253 13.49 8.36 9.82
C LEU A 253 12.16 9.01 9.37
N ALA A 254 11.27 8.24 8.75
CA ALA A 254 9.96 8.70 8.28
C ALA A 254 9.02 9.10 9.43
N ASN A 255 9.19 8.48 10.60
CA ASN A 255 8.52 8.83 11.85
C ASN A 255 9.20 10.01 12.59
N LEU A 256 10.38 10.45 12.14
CA LEU A 256 11.24 11.47 12.76
C LEU A 256 11.69 11.13 14.18
N VAL A 257 11.82 9.83 14.49
CA VAL A 257 12.21 9.31 15.80
C VAL A 257 13.54 8.58 15.74
N GLU A 258 14.33 8.71 16.80
CA GLU A 258 15.58 7.99 16.99
C GLU A 258 15.35 6.62 17.61
N PHE A 259 16.33 5.73 17.46
CA PHE A 259 16.41 4.52 18.27
C PHE A 259 16.82 4.89 19.69
N GLY A 260 16.33 4.13 20.67
CA GLY A 260 16.69 4.30 22.08
C GLY A 260 16.69 2.95 22.80
N GLY A 261 16.60 2.97 24.14
CA GLY A 261 16.90 1.81 24.99
C GLY A 261 16.09 0.51 24.76
N LYS A 262 15.02 0.51 23.96
CA LYS A 262 14.37 -0.72 23.50
C LYS A 262 15.24 -1.53 22.54
N GLU A 263 16.07 -0.85 21.74
CA GLU A 263 16.94 -1.46 20.73
C GLU A 263 18.31 -0.78 20.71
N PRO A 264 19.13 -0.97 21.77
CA PRO A 264 20.39 -0.24 21.96
C PRO A 264 21.37 -0.42 20.79
N TYR A 265 21.36 -1.60 20.17
CA TYR A 265 22.22 -1.94 19.02
C TYR A 265 21.95 -1.08 17.77
N MET A 266 20.81 -0.38 17.72
CA MET A 266 20.46 0.51 16.60
C MET A 266 20.88 1.97 16.83
N GLU A 267 21.38 2.34 18.02
CA GLU A 267 21.75 3.73 18.33
C GLU A 267 22.85 4.27 17.42
N VAL A 268 23.69 3.40 16.86
CA VAL A 268 24.70 3.74 15.83
C VAL A 268 24.08 4.39 14.57
N VAL A 269 22.78 4.20 14.32
CA VAL A 269 22.04 4.78 13.20
C VAL A 269 21.47 6.18 13.50
N ASN A 270 21.42 6.60 14.77
CA ASN A 270 20.85 7.90 15.16
C ASN A 270 21.51 9.11 14.48
N PRO A 271 22.84 9.16 14.27
CA PRO A 271 23.46 10.25 13.51
C PRO A 271 22.92 10.38 12.09
N PHE A 272 22.66 9.25 11.40
CA PHE A 272 22.02 9.24 10.09
C PHE A 272 20.59 9.79 10.15
N ILE A 273 19.80 9.40 11.17
CA ILE A 273 18.43 9.91 11.33
C ILE A 273 18.45 11.42 11.53
N LEU A 274 19.24 11.91 12.48
CA LEU A 274 19.36 13.33 12.82
C LEU A 274 19.75 14.17 11.60
N LYS A 275 20.74 13.72 10.82
CA LYS A 275 21.19 14.36 9.57
C LYS A 275 20.08 14.49 8.52
N ASN A 276 19.11 13.58 8.50
CA ASN A 276 18.12 13.48 7.43
C ASN A 276 16.69 13.92 7.83
N LYS A 277 16.41 14.25 9.10
CA LYS A 277 15.05 14.65 9.57
C LYS A 277 14.47 15.80 8.76
N GLU A 278 15.24 16.87 8.53
CA GLU A 278 14.76 18.03 7.77
C GLU A 278 14.57 17.71 6.29
N ARG A 279 15.47 16.93 5.69
CA ARG A 279 15.36 16.46 4.29
C ARG A 279 14.10 15.63 4.08
N MET A 280 13.75 14.78 5.06
CA MET A 280 12.51 14.01 5.05
C MET A 280 11.27 14.92 5.04
N VAL A 281 11.25 15.97 5.86
CA VAL A 281 10.16 16.96 5.89
C VAL A 281 10.02 17.67 4.53
N VAL A 282 11.14 18.15 3.98
CA VAL A 282 11.16 18.83 2.66
C VAL A 282 10.65 17.91 1.56
N PHE A 283 11.08 16.65 1.54
CA PHE A 283 10.63 15.66 0.56
C PHE A 283 9.11 15.41 0.65
N LEU A 284 8.55 15.25 1.85
CA LEU A 284 7.12 15.01 2.05
C LEU A 284 6.28 16.23 1.64
N ASP A 285 6.75 17.44 1.92
CA ASP A 285 6.11 18.68 1.49
C ASP A 285 6.20 18.83 -0.05
N GLN A 286 7.34 18.47 -0.67
CA GLN A 286 7.51 18.48 -2.13
C GLN A 286 6.58 17.48 -2.84
N LEU A 287 6.42 16.27 -2.29
CA LEU A 287 5.48 15.28 -2.82
C LEU A 287 4.04 15.80 -2.79
N SER A 288 3.69 16.63 -1.81
CA SER A 288 2.33 17.10 -1.56
C SER A 288 2.01 18.46 -2.19
N SER A 289 2.92 18.99 -3.02
CA SER A 289 2.82 20.34 -3.62
C SER A 289 1.82 20.46 -4.78
N VAL A 290 1.28 19.35 -5.28
CA VAL A 290 0.32 19.37 -6.40
C VAL A 290 -1.05 19.79 -5.87
N THR A 291 -1.53 20.95 -6.32
CA THR A 291 -2.80 21.56 -5.86
C THR A 291 -3.97 21.27 -6.80
N GLU A 292 -3.71 21.20 -8.10
CA GLU A 292 -4.71 20.94 -9.12
C GLU A 292 -4.87 19.44 -9.35
N LYS A 293 -6.12 18.99 -9.50
CA LYS A 293 -6.42 17.60 -9.85
C LYS A 293 -5.87 17.35 -11.27
N PRO A 294 -4.91 16.44 -11.43
CA PRO A 294 -4.42 16.11 -12.76
C PRO A 294 -5.54 15.45 -13.56
N GLU A 295 -5.55 15.70 -14.87
CA GLU A 295 -6.41 14.93 -15.77
C GLU A 295 -6.07 13.45 -15.64
N SER A 296 -7.10 12.61 -15.53
CA SER A 296 -6.89 11.17 -15.38
C SER A 296 -6.14 10.66 -16.61
N GLU A 297 -4.90 10.19 -16.40
CA GLU A 297 -4.08 9.62 -17.48
C GLU A 297 -4.90 8.56 -18.20
N SER A 298 -5.02 8.68 -19.52
CA SER A 298 -5.63 7.64 -20.33
C SER A 298 -4.86 6.36 -20.07
N ILE A 299 -5.48 5.40 -19.38
CA ILE A 299 -4.98 4.04 -19.38
C ILE A 299 -5.02 3.64 -20.86
N GLU A 300 -3.87 3.61 -21.53
CA GLU A 300 -3.72 2.89 -22.79
C GLU A 300 -4.06 1.43 -22.47
N PHE A 301 -5.35 1.08 -22.50
CA PHE A 301 -5.81 -0.28 -22.44
C PHE A 301 -5.31 -0.94 -23.73
N ARG A 302 -4.08 -1.46 -23.71
CA ARG A 302 -3.44 -2.20 -24.80
C ARG A 302 -4.07 -3.58 -24.98
N SER A 303 -5.40 -3.66 -25.00
CA SER A 303 -6.13 -4.82 -25.45
C SER A 303 -7.53 -4.39 -25.91
N LYS A 304 -7.98 -4.93 -27.05
CA LYS A 304 -9.29 -4.72 -27.68
C LYS A 304 -10.48 -5.26 -26.85
N ASN A 305 -10.30 -5.49 -25.56
CA ASN A 305 -11.35 -5.89 -24.63
C ASN A 305 -11.64 -4.69 -23.73
N ILE A 306 -12.79 -4.06 -23.94
CA ILE A 306 -13.35 -3.07 -23.00
C ILE A 306 -13.32 -3.73 -21.61
N PRO A 307 -12.72 -3.11 -20.58
CA PRO A 307 -12.80 -3.63 -19.23
C PRO A 307 -14.26 -3.64 -18.81
N ASP A 308 -14.85 -4.83 -18.73
CA ASP A 308 -16.21 -5.00 -18.28
C ASP A 308 -16.27 -4.81 -16.75
N THR A 309 -16.83 -3.70 -16.29
CA THR A 309 -17.09 -3.44 -14.88
C THR A 309 -18.19 -4.32 -14.32
N ALA A 310 -18.95 -5.08 -15.14
CA ALA A 310 -20.05 -5.92 -14.69
C ALA A 310 -19.61 -6.96 -13.66
N ARG A 311 -18.39 -7.52 -13.76
CA ARG A 311 -17.89 -8.45 -12.74
C ARG A 311 -17.66 -7.77 -11.39
N ASP A 312 -17.11 -6.56 -11.41
CA ASP A 312 -16.86 -5.79 -10.20
C ASP A 312 -18.18 -5.27 -9.61
N LEU A 313 -19.13 -4.84 -10.45
CA LEU A 313 -20.49 -4.46 -10.05
C LEU A 313 -21.27 -5.66 -9.48
N ALA A 314 -21.16 -6.84 -10.08
CA ALA A 314 -21.74 -8.08 -9.56
C ALA A 314 -21.15 -8.43 -8.18
N THR A 315 -19.85 -8.22 -8.00
CA THR A 315 -19.17 -8.42 -6.71
C THR A 315 -19.71 -7.46 -5.66
N LEU A 316 -19.83 -6.17 -5.99
CA LEU A 316 -20.41 -5.18 -5.08
C LEU A 316 -21.88 -5.47 -4.77
N HIS A 317 -22.67 -5.88 -5.76
CA HIS A 317 -24.04 -6.33 -5.56
C HIS A 317 -24.11 -7.50 -4.58
N HIS A 318 -23.28 -8.53 -4.76
CA HIS A 318 -23.25 -9.68 -3.85
C HIS A 318 -22.84 -9.30 -2.43
N ILE A 319 -21.91 -8.36 -2.27
CA ILE A 319 -21.54 -7.79 -0.98
C ILE A 319 -22.74 -7.06 -0.35
N CYS A 320 -23.43 -6.20 -1.11
CA CYS A 320 -24.62 -5.50 -0.63
C CYS A 320 -25.72 -6.48 -0.18
N VAL A 321 -25.95 -7.56 -0.93
CA VAL A 321 -26.92 -8.61 -0.58
C VAL A 321 -26.50 -9.35 0.70
N SER A 322 -25.22 -9.72 0.81
CA SER A 322 -24.69 -10.41 1.99
C SER A 322 -24.84 -9.58 3.26
N HIS A 323 -24.70 -8.26 3.16
CA HIS A 323 -24.80 -7.30 4.26
C HIS A 323 -26.14 -6.55 4.31
N LEU A 324 -27.16 -7.01 3.59
CA LEU A 324 -28.40 -6.25 3.37
C LEU A 324 -29.13 -5.91 4.68
N ARG A 325 -29.13 -6.85 5.65
CA ARG A 325 -29.77 -6.63 6.96
C ARG A 325 -29.12 -5.49 7.74
N GLU A 326 -27.79 -5.42 7.71
CA GLU A 326 -27.02 -4.39 8.41
C GLU A 326 -27.20 -3.04 7.72
N LEU A 327 -27.18 -3.02 6.38
CA LEU A 327 -27.49 -1.81 5.60
C LEU A 327 -28.91 -1.29 5.87
N GLN A 328 -29.91 -2.17 6.00
CA GLN A 328 -31.27 -1.79 6.36
C GLN A 328 -31.40 -1.28 7.81
N LEU A 329 -30.55 -1.77 8.71
CA LEU A 329 -30.51 -1.26 10.08
C LEU A 329 -29.89 0.15 10.11
N LEU A 330 -28.79 0.34 9.39
CA LEU A 330 -28.11 1.64 9.25
C LEU A 330 -29.00 2.70 8.61
N SER A 331 -29.79 2.35 7.60
CA SER A 331 -30.70 3.32 6.97
C SER A 331 -31.76 3.83 7.94
N LYS A 332 -32.27 2.97 8.85
CA LYS A 332 -33.25 3.36 9.88
C LYS A 332 -32.65 4.26 10.96
N THR A 333 -31.38 4.07 11.31
CA THR A 333 -30.71 4.90 12.32
C THR A 333 -30.25 6.25 11.76
N GLN A 334 -29.89 6.32 10.47
CA GLN A 334 -29.53 7.58 9.81
C GLN A 334 -30.72 8.50 9.51
N VAL A 335 -31.94 7.96 9.33
CA VAL A 335 -33.16 8.79 9.16
C VAL A 335 -33.57 9.53 10.45
N ASN A 336 -33.01 9.13 11.60
CA ASN A 336 -33.32 9.72 12.91
C ASN A 336 -32.23 10.69 13.43
N LYS A 337 -31.33 11.16 12.58
CA LYS A 337 -30.31 12.18 12.86
C LYS A 337 -30.34 13.28 11.82
#